data_AF-A0A6C0EPQ2-F1
#
_entry.id   AF-A0A6C0EPQ2-F1
#
_cell.length_a   1.000
_cell.length_b   1.000
_cell.length_c   1.000
_cell.angle_alpha   90.00
_cell.angle_beta   90.00
_cell.angle_gamma   90.00
#
_symmetry.space_group_name_H-M   'P 1'
#
loop_
_entity.id
_entity.type
_entity.pdbx_description
1 polymer ?
#
loop_
_entity_poly.entity_id
_entity_poly.type
_entity_poly.pdbx_seq_one_letter_code
_entity_poly.pdbx_strand_id
1 'polypeptide(L)'
;MFTVVSTRFNNDTWKENQEKREKLQIPCFYGSPQEMSPKIEYESIVFVVEMNNTQNKIEGIGLIKNRPHMDKYYKIHVDGNYNRFIYKSNYRIDRDILIRHNSYLVELLDNILFKGKTHLKRGCGFTTITDKLLKKEICKDFDIRNAIRNIFISIYKSSDIKVIESEEYSPIYENESPLNLI
;
A
#
# COMPACT_ATOMS: atom_id res chain seq x y z
N MET A 1 -7.15 1.21 14.85
CA MET A 1 -5.75 1.73 14.82
C MET A 1 -5.19 1.46 13.44
N PHE A 2 -4.44 2.38 12.82
CA PHE A 2 -3.87 2.14 11.48
C PHE A 2 -2.35 2.00 11.52
N THR A 3 -1.83 1.18 10.61
CA THR A 3 -0.39 0.95 10.46
C THR A 3 0.12 1.58 9.18
N VAL A 4 1.35 2.09 9.20
CA VAL A 4 2.06 2.51 7.99
C VAL A 4 3.16 1.49 7.71
N VAL A 5 3.11 0.89 6.53
CA VAL A 5 4.11 -0.05 6.04
C VAL A 5 4.74 0.49 4.76
N SER A 6 5.82 -0.15 4.35
CA SER A 6 6.47 0.08 3.06
C SER A 6 6.47 -1.20 2.25
N THR A 7 6.31 -1.08 0.94
CA THR A 7 6.65 -2.11 -0.06
C THR A 7 7.76 -1.60 -0.97
N ARG A 8 8.45 -2.49 -1.68
CA ARG A 8 9.64 -2.16 -2.47
C ARG A 8 9.47 -2.60 -3.91
N PHE A 9 9.76 -1.68 -4.81
CA PHE A 9 9.87 -1.90 -6.24
C PHE A 9 11.28 -1.51 -6.72
N ASN A 10 11.67 -2.05 -7.85
CA ASN A 10 12.67 -1.45 -8.73
C ASN A 10 11.93 -0.88 -9.95
N ASN A 11 12.66 -0.32 -10.92
CA ASN A 11 12.02 0.23 -12.12
C ASN A 11 11.16 -0.81 -12.87
N ASP A 12 11.63 -2.06 -12.97
CA ASP A 12 10.94 -3.11 -13.72
C ASP A 12 9.67 -3.57 -13.01
N THR A 13 9.76 -3.89 -11.71
CA THR A 13 8.60 -4.33 -10.93
C THR A 13 7.60 -3.20 -10.69
N TRP A 14 8.05 -1.94 -10.69
CA TRP A 14 7.16 -0.78 -10.70
C TRP A 14 6.37 -0.69 -12.00
N LYS A 15 7.05 -0.86 -13.15
CA LYS A 15 6.40 -0.85 -14.46
C LYS A 15 5.39 -1.98 -14.60
N GLU A 16 5.76 -3.21 -14.23
CA GLU A 16 4.85 -4.37 -14.20
C GLU A 16 3.59 -4.06 -13.37
N ASN A 17 3.79 -3.46 -12.20
CA ASN A 17 2.70 -3.07 -11.31
C ASN A 17 1.78 -2.04 -11.98
N GLN A 18 2.34 -0.97 -12.54
CA GLN A 18 1.59 0.08 -13.25
C GLN A 18 0.75 -0.50 -14.39
N GLU A 19 1.38 -1.26 -15.29
CA GLU A 19 0.70 -1.90 -16.42
C GLU A 19 -0.44 -2.80 -15.96
N LYS A 20 -0.24 -3.54 -14.86
CA LYS A 20 -1.27 -4.41 -14.30
C LYS A 20 -2.44 -3.65 -13.71
N ARG A 21 -2.17 -2.56 -12.98
CA ARG A 21 -3.18 -1.68 -12.39
C ARG A 21 -4.04 -1.02 -13.48
N GLU A 22 -3.41 -0.53 -14.53
CA GLU A 22 -4.09 0.06 -15.68
C GLU A 22 -4.95 -0.96 -16.41
N LYS A 23 -4.40 -2.13 -16.72
CA LYS A 23 -5.11 -3.21 -17.43
C LYS A 23 -6.35 -3.70 -16.69
N LEU A 24 -6.26 -3.85 -15.37
CA LEU A 24 -7.36 -4.36 -14.54
C LEU A 24 -8.25 -3.26 -13.96
N GLN A 25 -7.90 -1.99 -14.16
CA GLN A 25 -8.56 -0.84 -13.53
C GLN A 25 -8.63 -0.96 -11.99
N ILE A 26 -7.55 -1.46 -11.38
CA ILE A 26 -7.41 -1.58 -9.93
C ILE A 26 -6.37 -0.56 -9.47
N PRO A 27 -6.77 0.56 -8.84
CA PRO A 27 -5.86 1.64 -8.49
C PRO A 27 -4.77 1.24 -7.51
N CYS A 28 -5.08 0.44 -6.49
CA CYS A 28 -4.15 0.01 -5.45
C CYS A 28 -3.98 -1.49 -5.55
N PHE A 29 -2.80 -1.97 -5.94
CA PHE A 29 -2.62 -3.40 -6.20
C PHE A 29 -1.22 -3.88 -5.87
N TYR A 30 -1.14 -4.87 -4.98
CA TYR A 30 0.13 -5.37 -4.47
C TYR A 30 0.16 -6.88 -4.50
N GLY A 31 1.27 -7.40 -5.00
CA GLY A 31 1.71 -8.76 -4.75
C GLY A 31 2.77 -8.76 -3.64
N SER A 32 2.73 -9.77 -2.77
CA SER A 32 3.74 -10.00 -1.76
C SER A 32 4.15 -11.48 -1.69
N PRO A 33 5.43 -11.79 -1.44
CA PRO A 33 5.90 -13.17 -1.23
C PRO A 33 5.50 -13.79 0.10
N GLN A 34 5.02 -12.96 1.03
CA GLN A 34 4.56 -13.34 2.36
C GLN A 34 3.39 -12.46 2.79
N GLU A 35 2.57 -12.94 3.70
CA GLU A 35 1.55 -12.12 4.37
C GLU A 35 2.20 -10.98 5.17
N MET A 36 1.41 -9.98 5.53
CA MET A 36 1.86 -8.97 6.48
C MET A 36 2.26 -9.61 7.82
N SER A 37 3.11 -8.90 8.57
CA SER A 37 3.54 -9.37 9.89
C SER A 37 2.32 -9.67 10.78
N PRO A 38 2.31 -10.79 11.54
CA PRO A 38 1.24 -11.10 12.49
C PRO A 38 1.12 -10.07 13.64
N LYS A 39 2.08 -9.13 13.75
CA LYS A 39 2.00 -7.98 14.66
C LYS A 39 1.06 -6.88 14.16
N ILE A 40 0.68 -6.93 12.88
CA ILE A 40 -0.34 -6.06 12.29
C ILE A 40 -1.65 -6.83 12.37
N GLU A 41 -2.62 -6.27 13.06
CA GLU A 41 -3.92 -6.89 13.27
C GLU A 41 -4.59 -7.24 11.92
N TYR A 42 -5.21 -8.42 11.85
CA TYR A 42 -5.93 -8.88 10.67
C TYR A 42 -7.13 -7.96 10.38
N GLU A 43 -7.45 -7.75 9.11
CA GLU A 43 -8.44 -6.78 8.60
C GLU A 43 -8.19 -5.30 8.95
N SER A 44 -7.17 -4.97 9.75
CA SER A 44 -6.85 -3.59 10.09
C SER A 44 -6.44 -2.75 8.87
N ILE A 45 -6.65 -1.44 8.97
CA ILE A 45 -6.30 -0.48 7.94
C ILE A 45 -4.79 -0.27 7.88
N VAL A 46 -4.24 -0.35 6.67
CA VAL A 46 -2.80 -0.23 6.41
C VAL A 46 -2.55 0.76 5.27
N PHE A 47 -1.76 1.79 5.56
CA PHE A 47 -1.16 2.65 4.54
C PHE A 47 0.14 2.02 4.04
N VAL A 48 0.25 1.81 2.73
CA VAL A 48 1.40 1.20 2.07
C VAL A 48 2.15 2.29 1.32
N VAL A 49 3.36 2.62 1.77
CA VAL A 49 4.27 3.51 1.05
C VAL A 49 5.02 2.72 -0.03
N GLU A 50 4.86 3.11 -1.28
CA GLU A 50 5.42 2.43 -2.47
C GLU A 50 6.84 2.95 -2.73
N MET A 51 7.87 2.22 -2.29
CA MET A 51 9.26 2.63 -2.47
C MET A 51 9.80 2.17 -3.83
N ASN A 52 10.31 3.08 -4.67
CA ASN A 52 11.16 2.71 -5.81
C ASN A 52 12.65 2.80 -5.41
N ASN A 53 13.25 1.64 -5.17
CA ASN A 53 14.62 1.51 -4.69
C ASN A 53 15.70 1.87 -5.73
N THR A 54 15.36 1.83 -7.02
CA THR A 54 16.26 2.25 -8.10
C THR A 54 16.34 3.77 -8.14
N GLN A 55 15.20 4.45 -8.00
CA GLN A 55 15.11 5.91 -8.03
C GLN A 55 15.34 6.59 -6.66
N ASN A 56 15.33 5.81 -5.58
CA ASN A 56 15.38 6.32 -4.20
C ASN A 56 14.29 7.34 -3.86
N LYS A 57 13.07 7.09 -4.35
CA LYS A 57 11.90 7.93 -4.11
C LYS A 57 10.66 7.06 -3.90
N ILE A 58 9.67 7.58 -3.17
CA ILE A 58 8.34 6.96 -3.12
C ILE A 58 7.58 7.25 -4.42
N GLU A 59 6.79 6.30 -4.93
CA GLU A 59 5.96 6.48 -6.14
C GLU A 59 4.49 6.78 -5.81
N GLY A 60 4.09 6.49 -4.57
CA GLY A 60 2.73 6.71 -4.11
C GLY A 60 2.50 6.11 -2.74
N ILE A 61 1.27 6.26 -2.28
CA ILE A 61 0.76 5.61 -1.07
C ILE A 61 -0.58 4.98 -1.40
N GLY A 62 -0.77 3.72 -1.02
CA GLY A 62 -2.08 3.08 -1.07
C GLY A 62 -2.66 2.80 0.31
N LEU A 63 -3.96 2.58 0.35
CA LEU A 63 -4.71 2.25 1.56
C LEU A 63 -5.44 0.92 1.36
N ILE A 64 -5.09 -0.09 2.16
CA ILE A 64 -5.64 -1.45 2.05
C ILE A 64 -6.05 -1.97 3.43
N LYS A 65 -6.80 -3.07 3.45
CA LYS A 65 -6.99 -3.90 4.65
C LYS A 65 -5.90 -4.97 4.73
N ASN A 66 -5.48 -5.33 5.94
CA ASN A 66 -4.62 -6.49 6.16
C ASN A 66 -5.40 -7.80 5.99
N ARG A 67 -5.78 -8.09 4.76
CA ARG A 67 -6.47 -9.31 4.34
C ARG A 67 -6.05 -9.67 2.92
N PRO A 68 -5.26 -10.74 2.72
CA PRO A 68 -4.97 -11.25 1.40
C PRO A 68 -6.27 -11.64 0.68
N HIS A 69 -6.37 -11.30 -0.61
CA HIS A 69 -7.46 -11.72 -1.47
C HIS A 69 -7.10 -13.06 -2.09
N MET A 70 -7.98 -14.05 -1.91
CA MET A 70 -7.83 -15.42 -2.40
C MET A 70 -8.84 -15.77 -3.51
N ASP A 71 -9.48 -14.75 -4.09
CA ASP A 71 -10.53 -14.89 -5.12
C ASP A 71 -9.99 -15.52 -6.41
N LYS A 72 -8.79 -15.12 -6.83
CA LYS A 72 -8.12 -15.71 -7.99
C LYS A 72 -6.62 -15.46 -7.94
N TYR A 73 -5.87 -16.22 -8.75
CA TYR A 73 -4.45 -15.96 -8.93
C TYR A 73 -4.23 -14.73 -9.82
N TYR A 74 -3.41 -13.79 -9.34
CA TYR A 74 -3.03 -12.61 -10.11
C TYR A 74 -1.53 -12.60 -10.38
N LYS A 75 -1.15 -12.78 -11.65
CA LYS A 75 0.22 -12.55 -12.11
C LYS A 75 0.46 -11.04 -12.26
N ILE A 76 0.92 -10.39 -11.19
CA ILE A 76 1.32 -8.97 -11.18
C ILE A 76 2.76 -8.86 -11.67
N HIS A 77 3.66 -9.61 -11.03
CA HIS A 77 5.08 -9.61 -11.33
C HIS A 77 5.49 -10.81 -12.19
N VAL A 78 6.59 -10.66 -12.95
CA VAL A 78 7.16 -11.79 -13.69
C VAL A 78 7.63 -12.88 -12.74
N ASP A 79 8.32 -12.51 -11.66
CA ASP A 79 8.66 -13.43 -10.58
C ASP A 79 7.41 -13.80 -9.78
N GLY A 80 7.00 -15.06 -9.92
CA GLY A 80 5.83 -15.63 -9.28
C GLY A 80 5.86 -15.59 -7.76
N ASN A 81 7.04 -15.50 -7.13
CA ASN A 81 7.14 -15.38 -5.68
C ASN A 81 6.46 -14.12 -5.17
N TYR A 82 6.56 -13.00 -5.90
CA TYR A 82 5.89 -11.77 -5.49
C TYR A 82 4.37 -11.81 -5.70
N ASN A 83 3.80 -12.88 -6.27
CA ASN A 83 2.36 -12.99 -6.53
C ASN A 83 1.64 -13.94 -5.56
N ARG A 84 2.29 -14.36 -4.46
CA ARG A 84 1.73 -15.35 -3.52
C ARG A 84 0.56 -14.83 -2.71
N PHE A 85 0.66 -13.59 -2.24
CA PHE A 85 -0.39 -12.93 -1.46
C PHE A 85 -0.76 -11.62 -2.12
N ILE A 86 -2.06 -11.44 -2.36
CA ILE A 86 -2.57 -10.32 -3.15
C ILE A 86 -3.34 -9.37 -2.23
N TYR A 87 -3.01 -8.09 -2.29
CA TYR A 87 -3.72 -7.04 -1.58
C TYR A 87 -4.15 -5.98 -2.59
N LYS A 88 -5.44 -5.63 -2.59
CA LYS A 88 -6.01 -4.66 -3.52
C LYS A 88 -6.99 -3.72 -2.86
N SER A 89 -7.15 -2.53 -3.41
CA SER A 89 -8.20 -1.58 -3.07
C SER A 89 -8.39 -0.52 -4.17
N ASN A 90 -9.37 0.37 -3.97
CA ASN A 90 -9.63 1.50 -4.86
C ASN A 90 -8.93 2.79 -4.41
N TYR A 91 -8.10 2.72 -3.35
CA TYR A 91 -7.57 3.89 -2.66
C TYR A 91 -6.04 3.94 -2.81
N ARG A 92 -5.56 4.76 -3.75
CA ARG A 92 -4.14 5.02 -3.99
C ARG A 92 -3.91 6.43 -4.50
N ILE A 93 -2.93 7.11 -3.92
CA ILE A 93 -2.53 8.47 -4.28
C ILE A 93 -1.13 8.43 -4.87
N ASP A 94 -1.00 8.89 -6.11
CA ASP A 94 0.28 9.04 -6.80
C ASP A 94 1.17 10.10 -6.16
N ARG A 95 2.49 9.93 -6.31
CA ARG A 95 3.51 10.87 -5.84
C ARG A 95 3.20 12.32 -6.24
N ASP A 96 2.83 12.58 -7.49
CA ASP A 96 2.59 13.94 -7.98
C ASP A 96 1.39 14.61 -7.28
N ILE A 97 0.39 13.82 -6.88
CA ILE A 97 -0.72 14.31 -6.06
C ILE A 97 -0.23 14.55 -4.63
N LEU A 98 0.54 13.62 -4.05
CA LEU A 98 1.12 13.79 -2.71
C LEU A 98 1.99 15.05 -2.61
N ILE A 99 2.82 15.34 -3.62
CA ILE A 99 3.66 16.55 -3.67
C ILE A 99 2.80 17.82 -3.68
N ARG A 100 1.72 17.84 -4.48
CA ARG A 100 0.80 18.99 -4.53
C ARG A 100 0.09 19.25 -3.20
N HIS A 101 -0.22 18.20 -2.45
CA HIS A 101 -0.86 18.32 -1.13
C HIS A 101 0.14 18.64 -0.01
N ASN A 102 1.29 17.98 0.00
CA ASN A 102 2.31 18.14 1.03
C ASN A 102 3.69 17.64 0.55
N SER A 103 4.43 18.52 -0.13
CA SER A 103 5.78 18.22 -0.60
C SER A 103 6.76 17.89 0.53
N TYR A 104 6.61 18.51 1.70
CA TYR A 104 7.45 18.24 2.87
C TYR A 104 7.30 16.81 3.40
N LEU A 105 6.07 16.28 3.45
CA LEU A 105 5.80 14.87 3.78
C LEU A 105 6.54 13.94 2.82
N VAL A 106 6.47 14.22 1.50
CA VAL A 106 7.13 13.39 0.48
C VAL A 106 8.66 13.43 0.64
N GLU A 107 9.23 14.61 0.89
CA GLU A 107 10.67 14.77 1.15
C GLU A 107 11.10 14.01 2.42
N LEU A 108 10.32 14.08 3.49
CA LEU A 108 10.61 13.33 4.72
C LEU A 108 10.59 11.82 4.47
N LEU A 109 9.58 11.32 3.75
CA LEU A 109 9.49 9.90 3.40
C LEU A 109 10.68 9.45 2.54
N ASP A 110 11.05 10.21 1.51
CA ASP A 110 12.23 9.91 0.69
C ASP A 110 13.53 9.89 1.54
N ASN A 111 13.66 10.78 2.51
CA ASN A 111 14.82 10.79 3.38
C ASN A 111 14.84 9.59 4.36
N ILE A 112 13.77 9.35 5.11
CA ILE A 112 13.78 8.31 6.17
C ILE A 112 13.78 6.88 5.61
N LEU A 113 13.22 6.68 4.41
CA LEU A 113 13.09 5.36 3.80
C LEU A 113 14.31 4.93 2.99
N PHE A 114 15.05 5.87 2.39
CA PHE A 114 16.16 5.53 1.49
C PHE A 114 17.55 5.90 2.04
N LYS A 115 17.64 6.73 3.08
CA LYS A 115 18.92 7.24 3.61
C LYS A 115 19.18 6.86 5.07
N GLY A 116 20.46 6.85 5.43
CA GLY A 116 20.93 6.55 6.79
C GLY A 116 20.90 5.07 7.15
N LYS A 117 21.39 4.74 8.36
CA LYS A 117 21.63 3.35 8.79
C LYS A 117 20.36 2.49 8.92
N THR A 118 19.21 3.12 9.14
CA THR A 118 17.93 2.45 9.35
C THR A 118 16.99 2.54 8.15
N HIS A 119 17.53 2.76 6.94
CA HIS A 119 16.73 2.84 5.72
C HIS A 119 15.98 1.51 5.48
N LEU A 120 14.88 1.56 4.73
CA LEU A 120 14.01 0.40 4.51
C LEU A 120 14.19 -0.26 3.13
N LYS A 121 15.29 0.03 2.41
CA LYS A 121 15.59 -0.54 1.08
C LYS A 121 15.72 -2.07 1.01
N ARG A 122 15.86 -2.75 2.15
CA ARG A 122 15.97 -4.22 2.25
C ARG A 122 14.79 -4.76 3.06
N GLY A 123 14.37 -5.99 2.74
CA GLY A 123 13.23 -6.66 3.37
C GLY A 123 12.34 -7.35 2.33
N CYS A 124 11.53 -8.30 2.78
CA CYS A 124 10.59 -9.05 1.94
C CYS A 124 9.16 -8.56 2.21
N GLY A 125 8.37 -8.42 1.14
CA GLY A 125 6.97 -7.98 1.24
C GLY A 125 6.79 -6.64 1.96
N PHE A 126 5.77 -6.58 2.80
CA PHE A 126 5.46 -5.40 3.61
C PHE A 126 6.33 -5.32 4.87
N THR A 127 6.91 -4.15 5.11
CA THR A 127 7.69 -3.86 6.32
C THR A 127 7.15 -2.63 7.03
N THR A 128 6.81 -2.76 8.31
CA THR A 128 6.32 -1.66 9.15
C THR A 128 7.33 -0.52 9.20
N ILE A 129 6.85 0.71 8.96
CA ILE A 129 7.62 1.91 9.23
C ILE A 129 7.50 2.19 10.72
N THR A 130 8.55 1.87 11.46
CA THR A 130 8.54 1.94 12.94
C THR A 130 8.36 3.37 13.45
N ASP A 131 7.81 3.53 14.66
CA ASP A 131 7.69 4.85 15.29
C ASP A 131 9.04 5.54 15.46
N LYS A 132 10.12 4.76 15.65
CA LYS A 132 11.49 5.29 15.68
C LYS A 132 11.88 5.99 14.37
N LEU A 133 11.43 5.47 13.22
CA LEU A 133 11.65 6.10 11.92
C LEU A 133 10.76 7.32 11.74
N LEU A 134 9.50 7.22 12.13
CA LEU A 134 8.51 8.29 11.97
C LEU A 134 8.79 9.50 12.88
N LYS A 135 9.45 9.27 14.03
CA LYS A 135 9.84 10.29 15.02
C LYS A 135 11.33 10.61 14.99
N LYS A 136 12.01 10.38 13.86
CA LYS A 136 13.41 10.80 13.71
C LYS A 136 13.53 12.31 13.88
N GLU A 137 14.70 12.76 14.33
CA GLU A 137 15.00 14.19 14.52
C GLU A 137 14.73 15.03 13.27
N ILE A 138 15.02 14.50 12.08
CA ILE A 138 14.73 15.17 10.80
C ILE A 138 13.24 15.48 10.61
N CYS A 139 12.35 14.73 11.25
CA CYS A 139 10.91 14.96 11.19
C CYS A 139 10.47 16.19 12.00
N LYS A 140 11.28 16.72 12.95
CA LYS A 140 10.97 17.92 13.75
C LYS A 140 9.54 17.90 14.35
N ASP A 141 9.15 16.78 14.97
CA ASP A 141 7.81 16.54 15.51
C ASP A 141 6.65 16.56 14.49
N PHE A 142 6.95 16.56 13.19
CA PHE A 142 5.94 16.42 12.15
C PHE A 142 5.27 15.05 12.21
N ASP A 143 3.95 15.04 12.38
CA ASP A 143 3.17 13.81 12.46
C ASP A 143 2.90 13.23 11.06
N ILE A 144 3.84 12.42 10.59
CA ILE A 144 3.77 11.72 9.30
C ILE A 144 2.49 10.87 9.20
N ARG A 145 2.07 10.21 10.28
CA ARG A 145 0.90 9.30 10.25
C ARG A 145 -0.38 10.09 10.01
N ASN A 146 -0.58 11.15 10.77
CA ASN A 146 -1.76 12.00 10.62
C ASN A 146 -1.73 12.78 9.31
N ALA A 147 -0.55 13.21 8.84
CA ALA A 147 -0.42 13.85 7.53
C ALA A 147 -0.88 12.92 6.39
N ILE A 148 -0.44 11.66 6.38
CA ILE A 148 -0.89 10.67 5.39
C ILE A 148 -2.41 10.48 5.48
N ARG A 149 -2.95 10.25 6.68
CA ARG A 149 -4.40 10.05 6.89
C ARG A 149 -5.22 11.24 6.38
N ASN A 150 -4.80 12.46 6.71
CA ASN A 150 -5.51 13.68 6.34
C ASN A 150 -5.53 13.91 4.83
N ILE A 151 -4.45 13.56 4.12
CA ILE A 151 -4.44 13.62 2.65
C ILE A 151 -5.46 12.64 2.07
N PHE A 152 -5.52 11.40 2.58
CA PHE A 152 -6.54 10.46 2.12
C PHE A 152 -7.96 10.97 2.40
N ILE A 153 -8.24 11.51 3.58
CA ILE A 153 -9.55 12.11 3.92
C ILE A 153 -9.88 13.31 3.01
N SER A 154 -8.88 14.08 2.61
CA SER A 154 -9.09 15.21 1.71
C SER A 154 -9.44 14.77 0.29
N ILE A 155 -8.93 13.62 -0.17
CA ILE A 155 -9.11 13.15 -1.55
C ILE A 155 -10.31 12.20 -1.66
N TYR A 156 -10.45 11.30 -0.71
CA TYR A 156 -11.53 10.33 -0.62
C TYR A 156 -12.47 10.78 0.49
N LYS A 157 -13.76 10.92 0.18
CA LYS A 157 -14.73 11.49 1.12
C LYS A 157 -14.67 10.77 2.47
N SER A 158 -14.89 11.48 3.56
CA SER A 158 -14.92 10.89 4.91
C SER A 158 -15.88 9.70 5.03
N SER A 159 -16.96 9.65 4.23
CA SER A 159 -17.85 8.48 4.13
C SER A 159 -17.13 7.27 3.57
N ASP A 160 -16.34 7.43 2.51
CA ASP A 160 -15.70 6.32 1.79
C ASP A 160 -14.60 5.69 2.66
N ILE A 161 -13.88 6.50 3.45
CA ILE A 161 -12.90 6.01 4.41
C ILE A 161 -13.57 5.35 5.61
N LYS A 162 -14.70 5.89 6.09
CA LYS A 162 -15.50 5.25 7.14
C LYS A 162 -16.07 3.92 6.67
N VAL A 163 -16.43 3.76 5.39
CA VAL A 163 -16.82 2.46 4.82
C VAL A 163 -15.67 1.47 4.88
N ILE A 164 -14.42 1.87 4.58
CA ILE A 164 -13.25 1.01 4.79
C ILE A 164 -13.12 0.62 6.28
N GLU A 165 -13.36 1.57 7.19
CA GLU A 165 -13.36 1.34 8.65
C GLU A 165 -14.54 0.47 9.14
N SER A 166 -15.68 0.47 8.44
CA SER A 166 -16.94 -0.15 8.89
C SER A 166 -17.37 -1.40 8.11
N GLU A 167 -16.75 -1.74 6.99
CA GLU A 167 -16.93 -3.03 6.30
C GLU A 167 -16.32 -4.17 7.15
N GLU A 168 -16.90 -4.40 8.32
CA GLU A 168 -16.98 -5.71 8.96
C GLU A 168 -18.19 -6.42 8.35
N TYR A 169 -18.00 -7.67 7.92
CA TYR A 169 -19.04 -8.60 7.48
C TYR A 169 -19.85 -8.24 6.21
N SER A 170 -19.34 -8.69 5.08
CA SER A 170 -20.21 -9.28 4.06
C SER A 170 -19.43 -10.34 3.27
N PRO A 171 -19.64 -11.65 3.53
CA PRO A 171 -19.34 -12.65 2.51
C PRO A 171 -20.33 -12.38 1.38
N ILE A 172 -19.85 -11.85 0.26
CA ILE A 172 -20.63 -11.90 -0.97
C ILE A 172 -20.72 -13.38 -1.30
N TYR A 173 -21.85 -13.98 -0.90
CA TYR A 173 -22.34 -15.20 -1.49
C TYR A 173 -22.60 -14.89 -2.97
N GLU A 174 -21.72 -15.36 -3.84
CA GLU A 174 -22.10 -15.60 -5.24
C GLU A 174 -23.13 -16.74 -5.23
N ASN A 175 -24.40 -16.37 -5.24
CA ASN A 175 -25.45 -17.20 -5.81
C ASN A 175 -25.92 -16.50 -7.08
N GLU A 176 -25.46 -17.00 -8.23
CA GLU A 176 -26.33 -17.59 -9.25
C GLU A 176 -25.51 -18.43 -10.25
N SER A 177 -25.60 -19.75 -10.07
CA SER A 177 -25.49 -20.79 -11.11
C SER A 177 -26.71 -20.69 -12.06
N PRO A 178 -26.83 -21.34 -13.24
CA PRO A 178 -25.97 -22.33 -13.90
C PRO A 178 -25.69 -22.03 -15.39
N LEU A 179 -24.63 -22.59 -15.97
CA LEU A 179 -24.65 -22.95 -17.39
C LEU A 179 -23.72 -24.14 -17.67
N ASN A 180 -24.37 -25.28 -17.84
CA ASN A 180 -23.92 -26.36 -18.70
C ASN A 180 -23.48 -25.79 -20.05
N LEU A 181 -22.26 -26.10 -20.47
CA LEU A 181 -21.92 -26.20 -21.89
C LEU A 181 -20.80 -27.24 -22.06
N ILE A 182 -21.28 -28.44 -22.39
CA ILE A 182 -20.71 -29.49 -23.27
C ILE A 182 -19.32 -30.03 -22.91
#